data_AF-A0A5B0QC02-F1
#
_entry.id   AF-A0A5B0QC02-F1
#
_cell.length_a   1.000
_cell.length_b   1.000
_cell.length_c   1.000
_cell.angle_alpha   90.00
_cell.angle_beta   90.00
_cell.angle_gamma   90.00
#
_symmetry.space_group_name_H-M   'P 1'
#
loop_
_entity.id
_entity.type
_entity.pdbx_description
1 polymer ?
#
loop_
_entity_poly.entity_id
_entity_poly.type
_entity_poly.pdbx_seq_one_letter_code
_entity_poly.pdbx_strand_id
1 'polypeptide(L)'
;MSLEEGRKSDERVLRALQLQNYHYTRDEWLSIEEVKELINICERESLTYHLVTAYYIAAQIYNAHGKTLEAGYFAEKAKKDGLIYFGPTWKYLDDAQILIDFPQNHDSYLNMRIEY
;
A
#
# COMPACT_ATOMS: atom_id res chain seq x y z
N MET A 1 8.09 -26.09 -9.79
CA MET A 1 8.92 -24.91 -9.46
C MET A 1 10.37 -25.36 -9.41
N SER A 2 11.28 -24.69 -10.12
CA SER A 2 12.72 -24.97 -10.02
C SER A 2 13.30 -24.32 -8.77
N LEU A 3 14.47 -24.77 -8.31
CA LEU A 3 15.17 -24.15 -7.19
C LEU A 3 15.46 -22.67 -7.44
N GLU A 4 15.82 -22.31 -8.68
CA GLU A 4 16.10 -20.92 -9.05
C GLU A 4 14.83 -20.05 -9.03
N GLU A 5 13.69 -20.58 -9.49
CA GLU A 5 12.43 -19.83 -9.39
C GLU A 5 11.95 -19.70 -7.94
N GLY A 6 12.19 -20.70 -7.10
CA GLY A 6 11.96 -20.61 -5.65
C GLY A 6 12.80 -19.53 -5.01
N ARG A 7 14.11 -19.48 -5.28
CA ARG A 7 15.02 -18.46 -4.75
C ARG A 7 14.60 -17.04 -5.14
N LYS A 8 14.21 -16.81 -6.40
CA LYS A 8 13.70 -15.51 -6.84
C LYS A 8 12.35 -15.15 -6.20
N SER A 9 11.51 -16.14 -5.93
CA SER A 9 10.26 -15.96 -5.19
C SER A 9 10.54 -15.45 -3.78
N ASP A 10 11.46 -16.11 -3.07
CA ASP A 10 11.86 -15.70 -1.71
C ASP A 10 12.41 -14.26 -1.69
N GLU A 11 13.26 -13.89 -2.65
CA GLU A 11 13.77 -12.53 -2.79
C GLU A 11 12.66 -11.49 -2.98
N ARG A 12 11.65 -11.80 -3.80
CA ARG A 12 10.50 -10.91 -4.01
C ARG A 12 9.67 -10.77 -2.74
N VAL A 13 9.37 -11.87 -2.06
CA VAL A 13 8.63 -11.83 -0.79
C VAL A 13 9.37 -10.98 0.25
N LEU A 14 10.69 -11.16 0.39
CA LEU A 14 11.52 -10.34 1.27
C LEU A 14 11.47 -8.85 0.90
N ARG A 15 11.51 -8.53 -0.40
CA ARG A 15 11.39 -7.15 -0.89
C ARG A 15 10.04 -6.52 -0.55
N ALA A 16 8.93 -7.25 -0.68
CA ALA A 16 7.61 -6.75 -0.26
C ALA A 16 7.55 -6.44 1.24
N LEU A 17 8.11 -7.33 2.08
CA LEU A 17 8.17 -7.10 3.52
C LEU A 17 9.02 -5.88 3.88
N GLN A 18 10.15 -5.67 3.18
CA GLN A 18 10.99 -4.49 3.34
C GLN A 18 10.25 -3.21 2.99
N LEU A 19 9.58 -3.16 1.83
CA LEU A 19 8.83 -2.00 1.38
C LEU A 19 7.71 -1.63 2.36
N GLN A 20 6.95 -2.62 2.84
CA GLN A 20 5.93 -2.38 3.87
C GLN A 20 6.53 -1.86 5.17
N ASN A 21 7.64 -2.44 5.61
CA ASN A 21 8.32 -1.98 6.82
C ASN A 21 8.81 -0.54 6.66
N TYR A 22 9.44 -0.20 5.52
CA TYR A 22 9.94 1.13 5.24
C TYR A 22 8.85 2.20 5.34
N HIS A 23 7.65 1.94 4.81
CA HIS A 23 6.53 2.87 4.92
C HIS A 23 6.18 3.25 6.36
N TYR A 24 6.34 2.33 7.32
CA TYR A 24 5.99 2.58 8.72
C TYR A 24 7.16 2.99 9.61
N THR A 25 8.41 2.76 9.18
CA THR A 25 9.60 3.00 10.02
C THR A 25 10.53 4.10 9.50
N ARG A 26 10.42 4.50 8.23
CA ARG A 26 11.23 5.59 7.67
C ARG A 26 10.51 6.92 7.85
N ASP A 27 11.29 7.99 7.95
CA ASP A 27 10.78 9.36 7.93
C ASP A 27 10.31 9.78 6.53
N GLU A 28 10.98 9.24 5.49
CA GLU A 28 10.63 9.41 4.09
C GLU A 28 9.54 8.44 3.65
N TRP A 29 8.64 8.97 2.83
CA TRP A 29 7.58 8.20 2.21
C TRP A 29 8.13 7.36 1.06
N LEU A 30 7.51 6.21 0.80
CA LEU A 30 7.82 5.45 -0.42
C LEU A 30 7.52 6.31 -1.65
N SER A 31 8.35 6.16 -2.68
CA SER A 31 8.04 6.71 -4.00
C SER A 31 6.85 5.98 -4.65
N ILE A 32 6.23 6.63 -5.64
CA ILE A 32 5.18 5.99 -6.46
C ILE A 32 5.70 4.71 -7.15
N GLU A 33 6.96 4.66 -7.55
CA GLU A 33 7.52 3.47 -8.19
C GLU A 33 7.77 2.33 -7.20
N GLU A 34 8.19 2.63 -5.97
CA GLU A 34 8.32 1.63 -4.91
C GLU A 34 6.96 1.06 -4.48
N VAL A 35 5.90 1.86 -4.43
CA VAL A 35 4.57 1.31 -4.10
C VAL A 35 3.97 0.49 -5.25
N LYS A 36 4.26 0.84 -6.51
CA LYS A 36 3.93 0.00 -7.66
C LYS A 36 4.71 -1.32 -7.63
N GLU A 37 5.99 -1.28 -7.29
CA GLU A 37 6.82 -2.47 -7.09
C GLU A 37 6.19 -3.38 -6.04
N LEU A 38 5.80 -2.82 -4.89
CA LEU A 38 5.15 -3.56 -3.82
C LEU A 38 3.87 -4.26 -4.29
N ILE A 39 2.96 -3.53 -4.95
CA ILE A 39 1.70 -4.10 -5.48
C ILE A 39 1.99 -5.24 -6.45
N ASN A 40 2.90 -5.03 -7.41
CA ASN A 40 3.24 -6.02 -8.43
C ASN A 40 3.84 -7.29 -7.81
N ILE A 41 4.68 -7.17 -6.78
CA ILE A 41 5.19 -8.32 -6.04
C ILE A 41 4.05 -9.07 -5.35
N CYS A 42 3.18 -8.36 -4.62
CA CYS A 42 2.07 -8.98 -3.89
C CYS A 42 1.09 -9.70 -4.84
N GLU A 43 0.80 -9.13 -6.01
CA GLU A 43 -0.03 -9.76 -7.03
C GLU A 43 0.65 -11.00 -7.62
N ARG A 44 1.93 -10.89 -8.00
CA ARG A 44 2.70 -12.00 -8.60
C ARG A 44 2.84 -13.18 -7.66
N GLU A 45 3.13 -12.93 -6.39
CA GLU A 45 3.34 -13.97 -5.37
C GLU A 45 2.05 -14.38 -4.66
N SER A 46 0.89 -13.88 -5.10
CA SER A 46 -0.42 -14.18 -4.52
C SER A 46 -0.48 -13.91 -3.00
N LEU A 47 0.21 -12.86 -2.54
CA LEU A 47 0.28 -12.47 -1.13
C LEU A 47 -0.94 -11.62 -0.76
N THR A 48 -2.14 -12.20 -0.76
CA THR A 48 -3.38 -11.42 -0.73
C THR A 48 -3.53 -10.55 0.51
N TYR A 49 -3.13 -11.04 1.69
CA TYR A 49 -3.11 -10.25 2.92
C TYR A 49 -2.20 -9.02 2.81
N HIS A 50 -1.01 -9.20 2.23
CA HIS A 50 -0.06 -8.11 1.99
C HIS A 50 -0.52 -7.16 0.89
N LEU A 51 -1.29 -7.64 -0.08
CA LEU A 51 -1.87 -6.82 -1.15
C LEU A 51 -2.88 -5.80 -0.60
N VAL A 52 -3.69 -6.17 0.41
CA VAL A 52 -4.59 -5.22 1.09
C VAL A 52 -3.78 -4.06 1.69
N THR A 53 -2.71 -4.38 2.42
CA THR A 53 -1.79 -3.37 2.97
C THR A 53 -1.14 -2.55 1.87
N ALA A 54 -0.70 -3.18 0.78
CA ALA A 54 -0.07 -2.49 -0.35
C ALA A 54 -1.00 -1.47 -1.01
N TYR A 55 -2.28 -1.82 -1.21
CA TYR A 55 -3.28 -0.88 -1.71
C TYR A 55 -3.54 0.26 -0.72
N TYR A 56 -3.60 -0.02 0.58
CA TYR A 56 -3.75 1.04 1.58
C TYR A 56 -2.56 2.01 1.58
N ILE A 57 -1.33 1.48 1.52
CA ILE A 57 -0.11 2.28 1.38
C ILE A 57 -0.16 3.11 0.10
N ALA A 58 -0.54 2.53 -1.04
CA ALA A 58 -0.69 3.26 -2.29
C ALA A 58 -1.68 4.42 -2.18
N ALA A 59 -2.83 4.20 -1.53
CA ALA A 59 -3.80 5.26 -1.30
C ALA A 59 -3.18 6.45 -0.57
N GLN A 60 -2.41 6.18 0.50
CA GLN A 60 -1.69 7.21 1.23
C GLN A 60 -0.66 7.92 0.33
N ILE A 61 0.25 7.17 -0.32
CA ILE A 61 1.33 7.74 -1.15
C ILE A 61 0.77 8.63 -2.26
N TYR A 62 -0.22 8.14 -3.01
CA TYR A 62 -0.85 8.93 -4.08
C TYR A 62 -1.52 10.20 -3.51
N ASN A 63 -2.17 10.10 -2.34
CA ASN A 63 -2.77 11.27 -1.70
C ASN A 63 -1.72 12.30 -1.24
N ALA A 64 -0.55 11.85 -0.78
CA ALA A 64 0.57 12.74 -0.45
C ALA A 64 1.10 13.50 -1.66
N HIS A 65 1.05 12.90 -2.85
CA HIS A 65 1.34 13.58 -4.11
C HIS A 65 0.17 14.44 -4.64
N GLY A 66 -0.93 14.59 -3.89
CA GLY A 66 -2.13 15.31 -4.32
C GLY A 66 -2.95 14.57 -5.40
N LYS A 67 -2.62 13.31 -5.69
CA LYS A 67 -3.28 12.46 -6.68
C LYS A 67 -4.50 11.78 -6.08
N THR A 68 -5.51 12.59 -5.78
CA THR A 68 -6.69 12.20 -4.98
C THR A 68 -7.57 11.14 -5.67
N LEU A 69 -7.64 11.13 -7.01
CA LEU A 69 -8.40 10.11 -7.75
C LEU A 69 -7.77 8.72 -7.62
N GLU A 70 -6.45 8.63 -7.83
CA GLU A 70 -5.71 7.38 -7.66
C GLU A 70 -5.69 6.93 -6.20
N ALA A 71 -5.63 7.88 -5.25
CA ALA A 71 -5.74 7.59 -3.84
C ALA A 71 -7.07 6.89 -3.50
N GLY A 72 -8.19 7.46 -3.96
CA GLY A 72 -9.51 6.87 -3.79
C GLY A 72 -9.62 5.47 -4.43
N TYR A 73 -9.11 5.31 -5.65
CA TYR A 73 -9.09 4.00 -6.33
C TYR A 73 -8.39 2.90 -5.51
N PHE A 74 -7.21 3.19 -4.97
CA PHE A 74 -6.50 2.23 -4.14
C PHE A 74 -7.15 2.02 -2.77
N ALA A 75 -7.73 3.07 -2.19
CA ALA A 75 -8.47 2.97 -0.93
C ALA A 75 -9.72 2.08 -1.06
N GLU A 76 -10.46 2.17 -2.18
CA GLU A 76 -11.61 1.30 -2.47
C GLU A 76 -11.20 -0.17 -2.53
N LYS A 77 -10.10 -0.48 -3.23
CA LYS A 77 -9.55 -1.84 -3.29
C LYS A 77 -9.16 -2.34 -1.91
N ALA A 78 -8.39 -1.53 -1.16
CA ALA A 78 -7.94 -1.88 0.18
C ALA A 78 -9.13 -2.11 1.12
N LYS A 79 -10.14 -1.25 1.09
CA LYS A 79 -11.37 -1.39 1.89
C LYS A 79 -12.15 -2.64 1.54
N LYS A 80 -12.39 -2.91 0.25
CA LYS A 80 -13.13 -4.07 -0.20
C LYS A 80 -12.49 -5.36 0.31
N ASP A 81 -11.19 -5.52 0.08
CA ASP A 81 -10.49 -6.74 0.46
C ASP A 81 -10.20 -6.77 1.96
N GLY A 82 -9.99 -5.60 2.59
CA GLY A 82 -9.88 -5.43 4.04
C GLY A 82 -11.10 -5.98 4.78
N LEU A 83 -12.31 -5.64 4.32
CA LEU A 83 -13.55 -6.19 4.87
C LEU A 83 -13.67 -7.71 4.70
N ILE A 84 -13.15 -8.27 3.60
CA ILE A 84 -13.19 -9.71 3.33
C ILE A 84 -12.23 -10.47 4.27
N TYR A 85 -11.00 -9.98 4.44
CA TYR A 85 -9.96 -10.72 5.17
C TYR A 85 -9.90 -10.40 6.67
N PHE A 86 -10.30 -9.20 7.07
CA PHE A 86 -10.19 -8.72 8.45
C PHE A 86 -11.55 -8.38 9.07
N GLY A 87 -12.62 -8.38 8.28
CA GLY A 87 -13.95 -8.01 8.73
C GLY A 87 -14.09 -6.51 9.04
N PRO A 88 -15.19 -6.13 9.70
CA PRO A 88 -15.46 -4.74 10.08
C PRO A 88 -14.49 -4.18 11.14
N THR A 89 -13.65 -5.04 11.74
CA THR A 89 -12.62 -4.66 12.72
C THR A 89 -11.27 -4.33 12.08
N TRP A 90 -11.20 -4.23 10.75
CA TRP A 90 -9.97 -3.81 10.08
C TRP A 90 -9.56 -2.40 10.54
N LYS A 91 -8.39 -2.28 11.16
CA LYS A 91 -7.93 -1.03 11.79
C LYS A 91 -7.85 0.19 10.88
N TYR A 92 -7.81 0.00 9.56
CA TYR A 92 -7.71 1.08 8.56
C TYR A 92 -9.03 1.34 7.83
N LEU A 93 -10.14 0.76 8.29
CA LEU A 93 -11.43 0.88 7.61
C LEU A 93 -11.91 2.33 7.50
N ASP A 94 -11.83 3.07 8.61
CA ASP A 94 -12.27 4.47 8.66
C ASP A 94 -11.33 5.37 7.85
N ASP A 95 -10.01 5.20 7.98
CA ASP A 95 -9.02 5.95 7.20
C ASP A 95 -9.19 5.71 5.69
N ALA A 96 -9.42 4.45 5.29
CA ALA A 96 -9.71 4.11 3.91
C ALA A 96 -11.01 4.78 3.44
N GLN A 97 -12.04 4.88 4.28
CA GLN A 97 -13.26 5.61 3.93
C GLN A 97 -13.00 7.11 3.73
N ILE A 98 -12.18 7.74 4.58
CA ILE A 98 -11.78 9.14 4.42
C ILE A 98 -11.05 9.34 3.09
N LEU A 99 -10.11 8.45 2.75
CA LEU A 99 -9.39 8.47 1.49
C LEU A 99 -10.27 8.27 0.25
N ILE A 100 -11.46 7.68 0.40
CA ILE A 100 -12.45 7.52 -0.69
C ILE A 100 -13.29 8.79 -0.83
N ASP A 101 -13.89 9.25 0.26
CA ASP A 101 -14.89 10.32 0.21
C ASP A 101 -14.27 11.72 0.18
N PHE A 102 -13.26 11.93 1.03
CA PHE A 102 -12.64 13.22 1.26
C PHE A 102 -11.12 13.08 1.43
N PRO A 103 -10.37 12.71 0.37
CA PRO A 103 -8.93 12.46 0.46
C PRO A 103 -8.15 13.62 1.08
N GLN A 104 -8.61 14.87 0.90
CA GLN A 104 -7.96 16.06 1.45
C GLN A 104 -8.02 16.16 2.98
N ASN A 105 -8.92 15.41 3.62
CA ASN A 105 -9.09 15.39 5.07
C ASN A 105 -8.23 14.31 5.76
N HIS A 106 -7.56 13.45 5.00
CA HIS A 106 -6.66 12.44 5.56
C HIS A 106 -5.26 13.03 5.79
N ASP A 107 -4.58 12.62 6.85
CA ASP A 107 -3.27 13.15 7.29
C ASP A 107 -2.15 13.02 6.24
N SER A 108 -2.35 12.18 5.23
CA SER A 108 -1.42 12.02 4.12
C SER A 108 -1.49 13.14 3.09
N TYR A 109 -2.57 13.92 3.02
CA TYR A 109 -2.80 14.84 1.91
C TYR A 109 -1.71 15.92 1.80
N LEU A 110 -1.08 16.02 0.61
CA LEU A 110 0.03 16.95 0.34
C LEU A 110 1.17 16.91 1.38
N ASN A 111 1.35 15.76 2.04
CA ASN A 111 2.32 15.57 3.12
C ASN A 111 3.54 14.79 2.62
N MET A 112 4.06 15.15 1.44
CA MET A 112 5.33 14.60 0.95
C MET A 112 6.48 15.16 1.78
N ARG A 113 7.07 14.32 2.63
CA ARG A 113 8.32 14.64 3.32
C ARG A 113 9.49 14.33 2.40
N ILE A 114 9.98 15.35 1.71
CA ILE A 114 11.24 15.29 0.95
C ILE A 114 12.23 16.13 1.74
N GLU A 115 13.29 15.54 2.28
CA GLU A 115 14.42 16.33 2.78
C GLU A 115 15.26 16.83 1.61
N TYR A 116 15.66 18.11 1.70
CA TYR A 116 16.45 18.83 0.70
C TYR A 116 17.95 18.50 0.78
#